data_AF-A0A0E0JTK4-F1
#
_entry.id   AF-A0A0E0JTK4-F1
#
_cell.length_a   1.000
_cell.length_b   1.000
_cell.length_c   1.000
_cell.angle_alpha   90.00
_cell.angle_beta   90.00
_cell.angle_gamma   90.00
#
_symmetry.space_group_name_H-M   'P 1'
#
loop_
_entity.id
_entity.type
_entity.pdbx_description
1 polymer ?
#
loop_
_entity_poly.entity_id
_entity_poly.type
_entity_poly.pdbx_seq_one_letter_code
_entity_poly.pdbx_strand_id
1 'polypeptide(L)'
;MESEKIVHVIDLGGADATQWLELLHLLAARPEGPPHLRLTSVHEHKDLLSQTAMALTKEAERLDVPFQFNPVVSRLDALDVESLRVKTGEALAICSSLHLHCLLASDDDATAGAAVAGGDKERRSPESGLSPSTSRADAFLGALWGLSPKVMVVTEQEASHNAAGLTERFVEALNYYAALFDCLEVGAARGSVERARVERWLLGEEIKNIVACDGGERRERHERLERWARRLEGAGFGRVPLSYYALLQARRVAQGLGCDGFKVREEKGNFFLCWQDRALFSVSAWRGRRFD
;
A
#
# COMPACT_ATOMS: atom_id res chain seq x y z
N MET A 1 14.33 9.13 -9.95
CA MET A 1 13.84 10.39 -10.57
C MET A 1 14.95 11.43 -10.68
N GLU A 2 16.21 11.00 -10.76
CA GLU A 2 17.35 11.89 -10.96
C GLU A 2 17.28 12.49 -12.36
N SER A 3 17.64 13.76 -12.51
CA SER A 3 17.68 14.49 -13.79
C SER A 3 16.33 14.70 -14.51
N GLU A 4 15.23 14.15 -14.00
CA GLU A 4 13.89 14.35 -14.57
C GLU A 4 13.42 15.79 -14.36
N LYS A 5 12.93 16.44 -15.41
CA LYS A 5 12.39 17.81 -15.33
C LYS A 5 10.92 17.85 -14.93
N ILE A 6 10.18 16.77 -15.17
CA ILE A 6 8.76 16.63 -14.82
C ILE A 6 8.59 15.29 -14.11
N VAL A 7 8.18 15.34 -12.85
CA VAL A 7 7.93 14.16 -12.02
C VAL A 7 6.46 14.12 -11.67
N HIS A 8 5.81 12.98 -11.91
CA HIS A 8 4.47 12.72 -11.44
C HIS A 8 4.51 11.60 -10.40
N VAL A 9 3.95 11.87 -9.24
CA VAL A 9 3.75 10.88 -8.19
C VAL A 9 2.27 10.57 -8.07
N ILE A 10 1.94 9.27 -8.05
CA ILE A 10 0.61 8.77 -7.70
C ILE A 10 0.68 8.18 -6.30
N ASP A 11 -0.15 8.67 -5.40
CA ASP A 11 -0.32 8.20 -4.03
C ASP A 11 -1.65 7.47 -3.90
N LEU A 12 -1.59 6.15 -3.76
CA LEU A 12 -2.74 5.25 -3.72
C LEU A 12 -3.31 5.03 -2.31
N GLY A 13 -2.70 5.62 -1.28
CA GLY A 13 -3.17 5.53 0.11
C GLY A 13 -3.34 6.89 0.78
N GLY A 14 -3.54 7.93 -0.03
CA GLY A 14 -3.26 9.30 0.36
C GLY A 14 -4.21 9.86 1.41
N ALA A 15 -3.67 10.62 2.35
CA ALA A 15 -4.42 11.45 3.32
C ALA A 15 -3.47 12.25 4.22
N ASP A 16 -2.21 11.83 4.31
CA ASP A 16 -1.16 12.48 5.08
C ASP A 16 -0.18 13.23 4.17
N ALA A 17 0.00 14.52 4.43
CA ALA A 17 0.94 15.37 3.70
C ALA A 17 2.41 15.10 4.06
N THR A 18 2.68 14.47 5.21
CA THR A 18 4.03 14.38 5.80
C THR A 18 5.08 13.80 4.85
N GLN A 19 4.77 12.67 4.21
CA GLN A 19 5.67 12.04 3.24
C GLN A 19 6.01 12.98 2.06
N TRP A 20 5.03 13.74 1.60
CA TRP A 20 5.16 14.61 0.44
C TRP A 20 5.80 15.95 0.78
N LEU A 21 5.62 16.45 2.01
CA LEU A 21 6.36 17.59 2.54
C LEU A 21 7.86 17.29 2.59
N GLU A 22 8.25 16.12 3.08
CA GLU A 22 9.66 15.71 3.07
C GLU A 22 10.20 15.58 1.65
N LEU A 23 9.41 15.01 0.72
CA LEU A 23 9.80 14.94 -0.68
C LEU A 23 10.00 16.33 -1.29
N LEU A 24 9.14 17.31 -1.02
CA LEU A 24 9.31 18.69 -1.49
C LEU A 24 10.63 19.29 -1.03
N HIS A 25 11.01 19.11 0.24
CA HIS A 25 12.30 19.57 0.76
C HIS A 25 13.48 18.90 0.05
N LEU A 26 13.42 17.58 -0.15
CA LEU A 26 14.46 16.82 -0.85
C LEU A 26 14.59 17.23 -2.31
N LEU A 27 13.47 17.54 -2.98
CA LEU A 27 13.45 18.01 -4.36
C LEU A 27 14.00 19.44 -4.50
N ALA A 28 13.65 20.34 -3.58
CA ALA A 28 14.16 21.70 -3.54
C ALA A 28 15.68 21.76 -3.31
N ALA A 29 16.22 20.80 -2.55
CA ALA A 29 17.65 20.70 -2.25
C ALA A 29 18.49 20.06 -3.37
N ARG A 30 17.89 19.67 -4.51
CA ARG A 30 18.63 19.03 -5.61
C ARG A 30 19.64 19.99 -6.24
N PRO A 31 20.88 19.54 -6.55
CA PRO A 31 21.89 20.38 -7.19
C PRO A 31 21.45 21.00 -8.54
N GLU A 32 20.63 20.27 -9.30
CA GLU A 32 20.10 20.69 -10.61
C GLU A 32 18.84 21.56 -10.54
N GLY A 33 18.38 21.88 -9.32
CA GLY A 33 17.12 22.56 -9.03
C GLY A 33 15.90 21.62 -8.97
N PRO A 34 14.77 22.08 -8.41
CA PRO A 34 13.57 21.26 -8.30
C PRO A 34 12.93 20.98 -9.67
N PRO A 35 12.36 19.78 -9.88
CA PRO A 35 11.54 19.50 -11.05
C PRO A 35 10.15 20.15 -10.93
N HIS A 36 9.40 20.17 -12.03
CA HIS A 36 7.95 20.32 -11.91
C HIS A 36 7.36 19.05 -11.29
N LEU A 37 6.79 19.18 -10.09
CA LEU A 37 6.19 18.08 -9.35
C LEU A 37 4.68 18.08 -9.51
N ARG A 38 4.15 16.98 -10.04
CA ARG A 38 2.72 16.68 -10.02
C ARG A 38 2.45 15.58 -9.00
N LEU A 39 1.48 15.77 -8.13
CA LEU A 39 1.04 14.75 -7.17
C LEU A 39 -0.44 14.46 -7.37
N THR A 40 -0.76 13.23 -7.76
CA THR A 40 -2.12 12.71 -7.74
C THR A 40 -2.31 11.89 -6.48
N SER A 41 -3.28 12.25 -5.64
CA SER A 41 -3.55 11.54 -4.39
C SER A 41 -4.97 11.01 -4.39
N VAL A 42 -5.10 9.71 -4.10
CA VAL A 42 -6.37 8.98 -4.08
C VAL A 42 -6.82 8.78 -2.65
N HIS A 43 -8.05 9.21 -2.32
CA HIS A 43 -8.65 8.95 -1.02
C HIS A 43 -10.18 9.02 -1.08
N GLU A 44 -10.87 8.35 -0.15
CA GLU A 44 -12.33 8.33 -0.10
C GLU A 44 -12.93 9.66 0.42
N HIS A 45 -12.16 10.40 1.22
CA HIS A 45 -12.60 11.64 1.87
C HIS A 45 -11.99 12.88 1.23
N LYS A 46 -12.84 13.68 0.58
CA LYS A 46 -12.47 14.95 -0.07
C LYS A 46 -11.84 15.97 0.88
N ASP A 47 -12.28 16.02 2.14
CA ASP A 47 -11.79 17.02 3.10
C ASP A 47 -10.31 16.78 3.46
N LEU A 48 -9.89 15.51 3.59
CA LEU A 48 -8.50 15.14 3.83
C LEU A 48 -7.61 15.46 2.63
N LEU A 49 -8.09 15.22 1.41
CA LEU A 49 -7.41 15.63 0.18
C LEU A 49 -7.27 17.15 0.10
N SER A 50 -8.29 17.90 0.50
CA SER A 50 -8.27 19.37 0.48
C SER A 50 -7.28 19.94 1.50
N GLN A 51 -7.20 19.35 2.69
CA GLN A 51 -6.21 19.72 3.72
C GLN A 51 -4.78 19.41 3.25
N THR A 52 -4.57 18.23 2.68
CA THR A 52 -3.28 17.82 2.10
C THR A 52 -2.86 18.75 0.97
N ALA A 53 -3.77 19.06 0.04
CA ALA A 53 -3.51 19.98 -1.07
C ALA A 53 -3.08 21.37 -0.57
N MET A 54 -3.78 21.90 0.44
CA MET A 54 -3.47 23.21 1.03
C MET A 54 -2.09 23.23 1.69
N ALA A 55 -1.76 22.21 2.48
CA ALA A 55 -0.47 22.10 3.16
C ALA A 55 0.69 22.01 2.14
N LEU A 56 0.55 21.15 1.13
CA LEU A 56 1.59 20.93 0.12
C LEU A 56 1.77 22.12 -0.82
N THR A 57 0.67 22.77 -1.24
CA THR A 57 0.74 23.94 -2.12
C THR A 57 1.45 25.09 -1.41
N LYS A 58 1.07 25.38 -0.16
CA LYS A 58 1.73 26.42 0.64
C LYS A 58 3.23 26.15 0.81
N GLU A 59 3.61 24.90 1.04
CA GLU A 59 5.01 24.54 1.23
C GLU A 59 5.81 24.57 -0.08
N ALA A 60 5.23 24.13 -1.19
CA ALA A 60 5.85 24.22 -2.50
C ALA A 60 6.09 25.68 -2.92
N GLU A 61 5.14 26.59 -2.66
CA GLU A 61 5.31 28.03 -2.87
C GLU A 61 6.47 28.59 -2.03
N ARG A 62 6.55 28.20 -0.75
CA ARG A 62 7.64 28.62 0.16
C ARG A 62 9.02 28.17 -0.33
N LEU A 63 9.08 26.98 -0.95
CA LEU A 63 10.31 26.37 -1.45
C LEU A 63 10.63 26.72 -2.91
N ASP A 64 9.79 27.52 -3.58
CA ASP A 64 9.88 27.84 -5.02
C ASP A 64 9.92 26.57 -5.91
N VAL A 65 9.12 25.57 -5.54
CA VAL A 65 8.98 24.32 -6.30
C VAL A 65 7.74 24.41 -7.20
N PRO A 66 7.87 24.27 -8.53
CA PRO A 66 6.71 24.24 -9.42
C PRO A 66 5.86 23.00 -9.12
N PHE A 67 4.65 23.19 -8.59
CA PHE A 67 3.84 22.11 -8.03
C PHE A 67 2.40 22.10 -8.55
N GLN A 68 1.87 20.89 -8.80
CA GLN A 68 0.47 20.67 -9.14
C GLN A 68 -0.09 19.50 -8.31
N PHE A 69 -1.18 19.75 -7.56
CA PHE A 69 -1.93 18.71 -6.87
C PHE A 69 -3.20 18.31 -7.66
N ASN A 70 -3.46 17.00 -7.78
CA ASN A 70 -4.61 16.44 -8.47
C ASN A 70 -5.35 15.45 -7.54
N PRO A 71 -6.43 15.88 -6.85
CA PRO A 71 -7.18 15.00 -5.97
C PRO A 71 -8.06 14.03 -6.77
N VAL A 72 -8.07 12.76 -6.38
CA VAL A 72 -9.01 11.76 -6.90
C VAL A 72 -9.81 11.20 -5.73
N VAL A 73 -11.10 11.56 -5.66
CA VAL A 73 -12.00 11.08 -4.61
C VAL A 73 -12.53 9.71 -5.02
N SER A 74 -11.91 8.65 -4.52
CA SER A 74 -12.30 7.28 -4.81
C SER A 74 -11.80 6.31 -3.75
N ARG A 75 -12.50 5.19 -3.60
CA ARG A 75 -11.96 3.98 -2.97
C ARG A 75 -11.01 3.31 -3.94
N LEU A 76 -10.00 2.60 -3.44
CA LEU A 76 -9.02 1.94 -4.31
C LEU A 76 -9.65 0.80 -5.13
N ASP A 77 -10.62 0.08 -4.55
CA ASP A 77 -11.35 -1.01 -5.20
C ASP A 77 -12.33 -0.55 -6.30
N ALA A 78 -12.66 0.75 -6.32
CA ALA A 78 -13.52 1.39 -7.32
C ALA A 78 -12.77 2.42 -8.19
N LEU A 79 -11.44 2.49 -8.06
CA LEU A 79 -10.63 3.48 -8.76
C LEU A 79 -10.56 3.17 -10.26
N ASP A 80 -11.03 4.10 -11.07
CA ASP A 80 -10.71 4.14 -12.50
C ASP A 80 -9.28 4.67 -12.69
N VAL A 81 -8.42 3.85 -13.29
CA VAL A 81 -7.01 4.17 -13.52
C VAL A 81 -6.83 5.36 -14.48
N GLU A 82 -7.79 5.61 -15.39
CA GLU A 82 -7.73 6.76 -16.29
C GLU A 82 -7.88 8.10 -15.53
N SER A 83 -8.58 8.08 -14.39
CA SER A 83 -8.75 9.25 -13.52
C SER A 83 -7.43 9.75 -12.90
N LEU A 84 -6.37 8.93 -12.93
CA LEU A 84 -5.02 9.30 -12.50
C LEU A 84 -4.35 10.30 -13.45
N ARG A 85 -4.89 10.46 -14.67
CA ARG A 85 -4.51 11.51 -15.65
C ARG A 85 -3.01 11.57 -15.93
N VAL A 86 -2.35 10.41 -16.06
CA VAL A 86 -0.92 10.33 -16.46
C VAL A 86 -0.73 10.99 -17.82
N LYS A 87 0.32 11.80 -17.96
CA LYS A 87 0.66 12.57 -19.17
C LYS A 87 1.91 11.99 -19.82
N THR A 88 1.93 11.94 -21.15
CA THR A 88 3.13 11.53 -21.89
C THR A 88 4.31 12.46 -21.59
N GLY A 89 5.49 11.88 -21.36
CA GLY A 89 6.74 12.62 -21.15
C GLY A 89 7.08 12.94 -19.69
N GLU A 90 6.20 12.62 -18.73
CA GLU A 90 6.53 12.75 -17.30
C GLU A 90 7.17 11.47 -16.74
N ALA A 91 8.03 11.61 -15.73
CA ALA A 91 8.58 10.48 -15.00
C ALA A 91 7.62 10.07 -13.88
N LEU A 92 7.01 8.90 -14.01
CA LEU A 92 5.97 8.42 -13.09
C LEU A 92 6.52 7.57 -11.94
N ALA A 93 6.21 7.95 -10.70
CA ALA A 93 6.35 7.13 -9.51
C ALA A 93 4.97 6.77 -8.95
N ILE A 94 4.81 5.54 -8.47
CA ILE A 94 3.59 5.10 -7.78
C ILE A 94 3.97 4.73 -6.35
N CYS A 95 3.24 5.21 -5.37
CA CYS A 95 3.38 4.82 -3.98
C CYS A 95 2.05 4.24 -3.50
N SER A 96 2.12 3.06 -2.88
CA SER A 96 0.98 2.47 -2.19
C SER A 96 1.41 2.09 -0.78
N SER A 97 0.74 2.68 0.21
CA SER A 97 1.05 2.48 1.62
C SER A 97 -0.18 1.94 2.34
N LEU A 98 -0.17 0.66 2.68
CA LEU A 98 -1.20 -0.03 3.48
C LEU A 98 -2.59 -0.02 2.83
N HIS A 99 -2.69 -0.25 1.53
CA HIS A 99 -3.97 -0.16 0.80
C HIS A 99 -4.20 -1.26 -0.24
N LEU A 100 -3.16 -1.96 -0.73
CA LEU A 100 -3.35 -2.97 -1.78
C LEU A 100 -4.14 -4.16 -1.28
N HIS A 101 -4.01 -4.53 0.01
CA HIS A 101 -4.73 -5.67 0.59
C HIS A 101 -6.26 -5.54 0.49
N CYS A 102 -6.80 -4.33 0.43
CA CYS A 102 -8.23 -4.10 0.22
C CYS A 102 -8.73 -4.70 -1.12
N LEU A 103 -7.85 -4.81 -2.13
CA LEU A 103 -8.18 -5.40 -3.43
C LEU A 103 -8.29 -6.93 -3.38
N LEU A 104 -7.89 -7.56 -2.27
CA LEU A 104 -8.02 -9.00 -2.06
C LEU A 104 -9.41 -9.40 -1.53
N ALA A 105 -10.27 -8.43 -1.21
CA ALA A 105 -11.68 -8.71 -0.91
C ALA A 105 -12.33 -9.32 -2.16
N SER A 106 -12.81 -10.55 -2.04
CA SER A 106 -13.48 -11.26 -3.12
C SER A 106 -14.97 -10.87 -3.17
N ASP A 107 -15.50 -10.60 -4.36
CA ASP A 107 -16.95 -10.57 -4.59
C ASP A 107 -17.47 -12.02 -4.70
N ASP A 108 -17.26 -12.84 -3.68
CA ASP A 108 -17.66 -14.26 -3.73
C ASP A 108 -19.19 -14.47 -3.76
N ASP A 109 -19.98 -13.39 -3.66
CA ASP A 109 -21.45 -13.46 -3.65
C ASP A 109 -22.12 -13.53 -5.03
N ALA A 110 -21.37 -13.34 -6.14
CA ALA A 110 -21.98 -13.48 -7.48
C ALA A 110 -22.20 -14.95 -7.89
N THR A 111 -21.56 -15.91 -7.22
CA THR A 111 -21.62 -17.35 -7.58
C THR A 111 -22.33 -18.23 -6.55
N ALA A 112 -22.63 -17.74 -5.34
CA ALA A 112 -23.33 -18.52 -4.31
C ALA A 112 -24.88 -18.51 -4.47
N GLY A 113 -25.44 -17.64 -5.32
CA GLY A 113 -26.89 -17.52 -5.53
C GLY A 113 -27.52 -18.45 -6.57
N ALA A 114 -26.74 -19.27 -7.28
CA ALA A 114 -27.21 -20.08 -8.42
C ALA A 114 -27.27 -21.60 -8.15
N ALA A 115 -27.03 -22.05 -6.92
CA ALA A 115 -27.01 -23.48 -6.58
C ALA A 115 -28.20 -23.91 -5.70
N VAL A 116 -29.42 -23.50 -6.04
CA VAL A 116 -30.65 -24.19 -5.58
C VAL A 116 -31.70 -24.20 -6.70
N ALA A 117 -31.46 -24.99 -7.75
CA ALA A 117 -32.51 -25.51 -8.62
C ALA A 117 -32.03 -26.82 -9.24
N GLY A 118 -32.57 -27.94 -8.76
CA GLY A 118 -32.30 -29.26 -9.31
C GLY A 118 -32.98 -29.48 -10.66
N GLY A 119 -32.37 -30.33 -11.50
CA GLY A 119 -33.00 -30.87 -12.71
C GLY A 119 -32.01 -31.28 -13.82
N ASP A 120 -31.68 -32.57 -13.86
CA ASP A 120 -30.96 -33.36 -14.87
C ASP A 120 -30.81 -32.83 -16.32
N LYS A 121 -29.59 -32.91 -16.88
CA LYS A 121 -29.22 -33.88 -17.94
C LYS A 121 -27.80 -33.69 -18.49
N GLU A 122 -27.18 -34.83 -18.77
CA GLU A 122 -25.84 -35.04 -19.33
C GLU A 122 -25.53 -34.27 -20.63
N ARG A 123 -24.34 -33.67 -20.69
CA ARG A 123 -23.43 -33.73 -21.84
C ARG A 123 -22.02 -33.35 -21.42
N ARG A 124 -21.13 -34.35 -21.33
CA ARG A 124 -19.68 -34.16 -21.18
C ARG A 124 -19.08 -33.79 -22.53
N SER A 125 -18.40 -32.66 -22.59
CA SER A 125 -17.30 -32.38 -23.51
C SER A 125 -16.09 -31.93 -22.67
N PRO A 126 -14.88 -32.44 -22.91
CA PRO A 126 -13.70 -32.05 -22.16
C PRO A 126 -13.00 -30.84 -22.81
N GLU A 127 -12.22 -30.12 -22.00
CA GLU A 127 -11.21 -29.12 -22.39
C GLU A 127 -11.71 -27.73 -22.82
N SER A 128 -11.89 -26.86 -21.83
CA SER A 128 -11.30 -25.53 -21.90
C SER A 128 -10.42 -25.34 -20.67
N GLY A 129 -9.12 -25.18 -20.90
CA GLY A 129 -8.19 -24.78 -19.85
C GLY A 129 -8.66 -23.44 -19.30
N LEU A 130 -9.19 -23.44 -18.07
CA LEU A 130 -9.56 -22.21 -17.39
C LEU A 130 -8.29 -21.37 -17.28
N SER A 131 -8.26 -20.24 -17.98
CA SER A 131 -7.40 -19.14 -17.55
C SER A 131 -7.72 -18.90 -16.07
N PRO A 132 -6.73 -18.88 -15.16
CA PRO A 132 -7.01 -18.50 -13.79
C PRO A 132 -7.70 -17.13 -13.86
N SER A 133 -8.91 -17.03 -13.32
CA SER A 133 -9.62 -15.76 -13.24
C SER A 133 -8.68 -14.76 -12.56
N THR A 134 -8.18 -13.78 -13.32
CA THR A 134 -7.27 -12.75 -12.81
C THR A 134 -7.94 -12.09 -11.62
N SER A 135 -7.30 -12.11 -10.44
CA SER A 135 -7.91 -11.47 -9.26
C SER A 135 -8.01 -9.96 -9.47
N ARG A 136 -8.88 -9.27 -8.73
CA ARG A 136 -8.99 -7.80 -8.79
C ARG A 136 -7.64 -7.13 -8.54
N ALA A 137 -6.88 -7.64 -7.57
CA ALA A 137 -5.52 -7.17 -7.29
C ALA A 137 -4.59 -7.35 -8.50
N ASP A 138 -4.61 -8.52 -9.15
CA ASP A 138 -3.76 -8.78 -10.31
C ASP A 138 -4.14 -7.88 -11.51
N ALA A 139 -5.43 -7.69 -11.76
CA ALA A 139 -5.92 -6.80 -12.81
C ALA A 139 -5.52 -5.34 -12.55
N PHE A 140 -5.65 -4.90 -11.30
CA PHE A 140 -5.24 -3.54 -10.90
C PHE A 140 -3.73 -3.34 -11.03
N LEU A 141 -2.91 -4.29 -10.58
CA LEU A 141 -1.46 -4.24 -10.78
C LEU A 141 -1.08 -4.23 -12.27
N GLY A 142 -1.78 -5.00 -13.11
CA GLY A 142 -1.61 -4.97 -14.57
C GLY A 142 -1.93 -3.58 -15.16
N ALA A 143 -2.99 -2.92 -14.68
CA ALA A 143 -3.33 -1.57 -15.09
C ALA A 143 -2.28 -0.53 -14.65
N LEU A 144 -1.77 -0.63 -13.42
CA LEU A 144 -0.67 0.21 -12.94
C LEU A 144 0.62 -0.02 -13.73
N TRP A 145 0.91 -1.27 -14.11
CA TRP A 145 2.04 -1.59 -14.98
C TRP A 145 1.90 -0.92 -16.35
N GLY A 146 0.68 -0.90 -16.91
CA GLY A 146 0.36 -0.23 -18.18
C GLY A 146 0.66 1.27 -18.19
N LEU A 147 0.69 1.93 -17.02
CA LEU A 147 1.10 3.33 -16.88
C LEU A 147 2.62 3.54 -17.06
N SER A 148 3.39 2.46 -17.21
CA SER A 148 4.84 2.49 -17.37
C SER A 148 5.60 3.27 -16.27
N PRO A 149 5.34 3.02 -14.97
CA PRO A 149 6.02 3.72 -13.89
C PRO A 149 7.52 3.41 -13.89
N LYS A 150 8.34 4.45 -13.62
CA LYS A 150 9.79 4.27 -13.41
C LYS A 150 10.07 3.53 -12.11
N VAL A 151 9.24 3.75 -11.09
CA VAL A 151 9.29 3.04 -9.81
C VAL A 151 7.90 2.97 -9.19
N MET A 152 7.60 1.83 -8.57
CA MET A 152 6.48 1.64 -7.67
C MET A 152 7.02 1.22 -6.30
N VAL A 153 6.61 1.91 -5.24
CA VAL A 153 6.96 1.57 -3.86
C VAL A 153 5.71 1.06 -3.17
N VAL A 154 5.85 -0.11 -2.54
CA VAL A 154 4.75 -0.78 -1.82
C VAL A 154 5.15 -0.96 -0.38
N THR A 155 4.32 -0.43 0.52
CA THR A 155 4.37 -0.66 1.97
C THR A 155 3.12 -1.43 2.38
N GLU A 156 3.26 -2.59 3.01
CA GLU A 156 2.15 -3.46 3.42
C GLU A 156 2.41 -4.12 4.77
N GLN A 157 1.34 -4.51 5.46
CA GLN A 157 1.38 -5.29 6.70
C GLN A 157 2.04 -6.66 6.45
N GLU A 158 3.03 -7.02 7.24
CA GLU A 158 3.76 -8.29 7.14
C GLU A 158 3.06 -9.38 7.97
N ALA A 159 1.84 -9.76 7.55
CA ALA A 159 1.00 -10.73 8.24
C ALA A 159 0.25 -11.65 7.27
N SER A 160 -0.17 -12.83 7.72
CA SER A 160 -0.98 -13.77 6.93
C SER A 160 -2.44 -13.81 7.39
N HIS A 161 -3.12 -12.66 7.39
CA HIS A 161 -4.54 -12.56 7.80
C HIS A 161 -5.53 -12.97 6.70
N ASN A 162 -5.07 -13.29 5.49
CA ASN A 162 -5.91 -13.80 4.41
C ASN A 162 -6.00 -15.35 4.33
N ALA A 163 -5.86 -16.06 5.46
CA ALA A 163 -6.09 -17.50 5.51
C ALA A 163 -7.58 -17.86 5.37
N ALA A 164 -7.89 -19.03 4.79
CA ALA A 164 -9.26 -19.47 4.58
C ALA A 164 -9.98 -19.81 5.90
N GLY A 165 -9.29 -20.47 6.83
CA GLY A 165 -9.85 -20.86 8.13
C GLY A 165 -9.78 -19.75 9.18
N LEU A 166 -10.82 -19.67 10.01
CA LEU A 166 -10.91 -18.69 11.10
C LEU A 166 -9.81 -18.89 12.14
N THR A 167 -9.49 -20.13 12.50
CA THR A 167 -8.48 -20.45 13.52
C THR A 167 -7.11 -19.90 13.14
N GLU A 168 -6.70 -20.09 11.88
CA GLU A 168 -5.44 -19.58 11.36
C GLU A 168 -5.42 -18.04 11.37
N ARG A 169 -6.50 -17.41 10.91
CA ARG A 169 -6.63 -15.94 10.94
C ARG A 169 -6.55 -15.41 12.37
N PHE A 170 -7.29 -16.02 13.29
CA PHE A 170 -7.36 -15.61 14.69
C PHE A 170 -5.99 -15.71 15.37
N VAL A 171 -5.29 -16.84 15.21
CA VAL A 171 -3.98 -17.05 15.84
C VAL A 171 -2.94 -16.09 15.26
N GLU A 172 -2.91 -15.88 13.94
CA GLU A 172 -1.97 -14.94 13.33
C GLU A 172 -2.28 -13.50 13.74
N ALA A 173 -3.57 -13.10 13.76
CA ALA A 173 -3.99 -11.77 14.21
C ALA A 173 -3.62 -11.53 15.68
N LEU A 174 -3.91 -12.49 16.57
CA LEU A 174 -3.53 -12.37 17.98
C LEU A 174 -2.03 -12.11 18.14
N ASN A 175 -1.19 -12.89 17.44
CA ASN A 175 0.26 -12.73 17.51
C ASN A 175 0.76 -11.41 16.89
N TYR A 176 0.18 -11.00 15.77
CA TYR A 176 0.55 -9.76 15.08
C TYR A 176 0.15 -8.52 15.89
N TYR A 177 -1.10 -8.45 16.35
CA TYR A 177 -1.59 -7.30 17.11
C TYR A 177 -1.04 -7.28 18.54
N ALA A 178 -0.74 -8.42 19.17
CA ALA A 178 -0.02 -8.41 20.45
C ALA A 178 1.29 -7.60 20.37
N ALA A 179 2.06 -7.77 19.29
CA ALA A 179 3.27 -6.98 19.08
C ALA A 179 2.98 -5.47 18.89
N LEU A 180 1.91 -5.10 18.18
CA LEU A 180 1.51 -3.69 18.03
C LEU A 180 1.02 -3.06 19.34
N PHE A 181 0.28 -3.81 20.16
CA PHE A 181 -0.14 -3.36 21.49
C PHE A 181 1.06 -3.24 22.44
N ASP A 182 2.05 -4.14 22.35
CA ASP A 182 3.33 -4.00 23.07
C ASP A 182 4.08 -2.73 22.65
N CYS A 183 4.09 -2.38 21.35
CA CYS A 183 4.65 -1.10 20.89
C CYS A 183 3.99 0.10 21.58
N LEU A 184 2.65 0.10 21.66
CA LEU A 184 1.87 1.18 22.28
C LEU A 184 2.07 1.25 23.79
N GLU A 185 2.25 0.09 24.44
CA GLU A 185 2.54 0.02 25.87
C GLU A 185 3.87 0.70 26.23
N VAL A 186 4.88 0.56 25.38
CA VAL A 186 6.18 1.21 25.57
C VAL A 186 6.18 2.66 25.09
N GLY A 187 5.51 2.95 23.98
CA GLY A 187 5.55 4.25 23.31
C GLY A 187 4.58 5.30 23.87
N ALA A 188 3.53 4.90 24.60
CA ALA A 188 2.51 5.83 25.08
C ALA A 188 1.96 5.45 26.47
N ALA A 189 1.72 6.47 27.29
CA ALA A 189 1.13 6.29 28.62
C ALA A 189 -0.26 5.63 28.55
N ARG A 190 -0.56 4.72 29.48
CA ARG A 190 -1.85 3.99 29.54
C ARG A 190 -3.08 4.89 29.60
N GLY A 191 -2.95 6.10 30.14
CA GLY A 191 -4.03 7.09 30.20
C GLY A 191 -4.16 7.98 28.96
N SER A 192 -3.33 7.80 27.91
CA SER A 192 -3.37 8.62 26.71
C SER A 192 -4.66 8.37 25.91
N VAL A 193 -5.35 9.47 25.57
CA VAL A 193 -6.55 9.44 24.73
C VAL A 193 -6.18 9.05 23.30
N GLU A 194 -5.03 9.48 22.81
CA GLU A 194 -4.49 9.16 21.49
C GLU A 194 -4.22 7.66 21.37
N ARG A 195 -3.57 7.08 22.38
CA ARG A 195 -3.36 5.62 22.46
C ARG A 195 -4.69 4.87 22.42
N ALA A 196 -5.64 5.25 23.27
CA ALA A 196 -6.96 4.60 23.30
C ALA A 196 -7.71 4.73 21.96
N ARG A 197 -7.52 5.84 21.22
CA ARG A 197 -8.08 6.01 19.87
C ARG A 197 -7.45 5.06 18.87
N VAL A 198 -6.12 4.92 18.86
CA VAL A 198 -5.40 4.00 17.97
C VAL A 198 -5.80 2.55 18.27
N GLU A 199 -5.79 2.15 19.55
CA GLU A 199 -6.16 0.79 19.95
C GLU A 199 -7.61 0.44 19.54
N ARG A 200 -8.55 1.37 19.71
CA ARG A 200 -9.97 1.11 19.46
C ARG A 200 -10.37 1.27 17.99
N TRP A 201 -10.02 2.39 17.38
CA TRP A 201 -10.58 2.80 16.09
C TRP A 201 -9.71 2.46 14.89
N LEU A 202 -8.43 2.13 15.12
CA LEU A 202 -7.55 1.60 14.08
C LEU A 202 -7.38 0.08 14.29
N LEU A 203 -6.63 -0.33 15.31
CA LEU A 203 -6.29 -1.74 15.51
C LEU A 203 -7.53 -2.60 15.81
N GLY A 204 -8.44 -2.09 16.64
CA GLY A 204 -9.67 -2.80 17.00
C GLY A 204 -10.61 -3.06 15.83
N GLU A 205 -10.80 -2.07 14.94
CA GLU A 205 -11.62 -2.26 13.74
C GLU A 205 -10.94 -3.18 12.72
N GLU A 206 -9.61 -3.14 12.59
CA GLU A 206 -8.89 -4.11 11.75
C GLU A 206 -9.06 -5.55 12.28
N ILE A 207 -8.83 -5.77 13.58
CA ILE A 207 -9.02 -7.09 14.23
C ILE A 207 -10.44 -7.60 14.02
N LYS A 208 -11.44 -6.72 14.24
CA LYS A 208 -12.84 -7.05 14.04
C LYS A 208 -13.12 -7.45 12.60
N ASN A 209 -12.58 -6.73 11.61
CA ASN A 209 -12.77 -7.10 10.21
C ASN A 209 -12.11 -8.45 9.87
N ILE A 210 -10.91 -8.73 10.39
CA ILE A 210 -10.21 -10.00 10.17
C ILE A 210 -10.97 -11.22 10.73
N VAL A 211 -11.51 -11.06 11.95
CA VAL A 211 -12.07 -12.18 12.73
C VAL A 211 -13.57 -12.34 12.54
N ALA A 212 -14.31 -11.24 12.43
CA ALA A 212 -15.79 -11.25 12.47
C ALA A 212 -16.45 -11.05 11.10
N CYS A 213 -15.72 -10.66 10.06
CA CYS A 213 -16.24 -10.54 8.70
C CYS A 213 -15.79 -11.71 7.83
N ASP A 214 -16.54 -12.00 6.76
CA ASP A 214 -16.21 -12.96 5.70
C ASP A 214 -16.60 -12.38 4.33
N GLY A 215 -16.31 -13.09 3.24
CA GLY A 215 -16.69 -12.65 1.89
C GLY A 215 -16.15 -11.26 1.50
N GLY A 216 -16.95 -10.50 0.73
CA GLY A 216 -16.58 -9.15 0.28
C GLY A 216 -16.50 -8.10 1.40
N GLU A 217 -17.18 -8.34 2.53
CA GLU A 217 -17.17 -7.45 3.71
C GLU A 217 -15.82 -7.50 4.46
N ARG A 218 -15.07 -8.60 4.33
CA ARG A 218 -13.72 -8.71 4.90
C ARG A 218 -12.71 -8.06 3.96
N ARG A 219 -12.23 -6.86 4.32
CA ARG A 219 -11.28 -6.05 3.54
C ARG A 219 -9.84 -6.14 4.07
N GLU A 220 -9.67 -6.38 5.37
CA GLU A 220 -8.39 -6.52 6.05
C GLU A 220 -7.78 -7.90 5.77
N ARG A 221 -7.27 -8.06 4.55
CA ARG A 221 -6.76 -9.31 3.99
C ARG A 221 -5.25 -9.26 3.83
N HIS A 222 -4.54 -8.96 4.92
CA HIS A 222 -3.08 -8.85 4.88
C HIS A 222 -2.42 -10.13 4.37
N GLU A 223 -1.40 -9.92 3.55
CA GLU A 223 -0.54 -10.96 3.03
C GLU A 223 0.92 -10.52 3.14
N ARG A 224 1.80 -11.48 3.46
CA ARG A 224 3.25 -11.26 3.55
C ARG A 224 3.84 -10.84 2.21
N LEU A 225 4.98 -10.15 2.26
CA LEU A 225 5.72 -9.68 1.09
C LEU A 225 5.93 -10.75 0.02
N GLU A 226 6.14 -12.02 0.42
CA GLU A 226 6.32 -13.12 -0.53
C GLU A 226 5.13 -13.27 -1.48
N ARG A 227 3.89 -13.14 -0.99
CA ARG A 227 2.69 -13.25 -1.84
C ARG A 227 2.51 -12.01 -2.70
N TRP A 228 2.71 -10.82 -2.14
CA TRP A 228 2.68 -9.56 -2.90
C TRP A 228 3.67 -9.55 -4.03
N ALA A 229 4.89 -10.02 -3.77
CA ALA A 229 5.93 -10.12 -4.76
C ALA A 229 5.54 -11.01 -5.95
N ARG A 230 4.91 -12.18 -5.69
CA ARG A 230 4.43 -13.06 -6.77
C ARG A 230 3.40 -12.36 -7.65
N ARG A 231 2.49 -11.56 -7.07
CA ARG A 231 1.50 -10.79 -7.84
C ARG A 231 2.13 -9.67 -8.66
N LEU A 232 3.04 -8.91 -8.06
CA LEU A 232 3.77 -7.84 -8.75
C LEU A 232 4.62 -8.39 -9.89
N GLU A 233 5.34 -9.49 -9.66
CA GLU A 233 6.09 -10.20 -10.69
C GLU A 233 5.15 -10.71 -11.79
N GLY A 234 4.03 -11.34 -11.43
CA GLY A 234 2.99 -11.81 -12.36
C GLY A 234 2.41 -10.70 -13.24
N ALA A 235 2.27 -9.48 -12.70
CA ALA A 235 1.81 -8.30 -13.42
C ALA A 235 2.89 -7.64 -14.31
N GLY A 236 4.13 -8.15 -14.30
CA GLY A 236 5.22 -7.64 -15.13
C GLY A 236 6.17 -6.69 -14.42
N PHE A 237 6.05 -6.49 -13.11
CA PHE A 237 7.05 -5.73 -12.34
C PHE A 237 8.31 -6.56 -12.05
N GLY A 238 9.44 -5.89 -11.92
CA GLY A 238 10.71 -6.44 -11.47
C GLY A 238 11.20 -5.72 -10.22
N ARG A 239 11.86 -6.44 -9.32
CA ARG A 239 12.35 -5.91 -8.05
C ARG A 239 13.44 -4.85 -8.26
N VAL A 240 13.41 -3.83 -7.40
CA VAL A 240 14.44 -2.80 -7.28
C VAL A 240 14.94 -2.82 -5.83
N PRO A 241 16.21 -3.20 -5.57
CA PRO A 241 16.76 -3.16 -4.23
C PRO A 241 16.74 -1.74 -3.65
N LEU A 242 16.25 -1.59 -2.42
CA LEU A 242 16.33 -0.33 -1.70
C LEU A 242 17.79 0.00 -1.37
N SER A 243 18.15 1.29 -1.39
CA SER A 243 19.55 1.70 -1.26
C SER A 243 20.06 1.52 0.17
N TYR A 244 21.37 1.25 0.29
CA TYR A 244 22.02 1.17 1.60
C TYR A 244 21.88 2.47 2.41
N TYR A 245 21.90 3.63 1.73
CA TYR A 245 21.66 4.92 2.39
C TYR A 245 20.24 5.00 2.99
N ALA A 246 19.22 4.53 2.25
CA ALA A 246 17.86 4.46 2.79
C ALA A 246 17.77 3.53 4.01
N LEU A 247 18.50 2.40 4.01
CA LEU A 247 18.59 1.50 5.17
C LEU A 247 19.16 2.21 6.40
N LEU A 248 20.25 2.98 6.23
CA LEU A 248 20.86 3.74 7.32
C LEU A 248 19.92 4.80 7.88
N GLN A 249 19.20 5.52 7.02
CA GLN A 249 18.19 6.51 7.45
C GLN A 249 17.05 5.84 8.21
N ALA A 250 16.51 4.73 7.69
CA ALA A 250 15.44 3.99 8.34
C ALA A 250 15.86 3.49 9.73
N ARG A 251 17.07 2.96 9.87
CA ARG A 251 17.62 2.54 11.19
C ARG A 251 17.78 3.71 12.15
N ARG A 252 18.23 4.87 11.67
CA ARG A 252 18.36 6.08 12.49
C ARG A 252 16.99 6.56 12.99
N VAL A 253 15.98 6.55 12.12
CA VAL A 253 14.59 6.89 12.52
C VAL A 253 14.09 5.93 13.58
N ALA A 254 14.26 4.61 13.39
CA ALA A 254 13.85 3.61 14.37
C ALA A 254 14.54 3.81 15.74
N GLN A 255 15.85 4.12 15.76
CA GLN A 255 16.58 4.45 16.98
C GLN A 255 16.07 5.74 17.65
N GLY A 256 15.62 6.70 16.85
CA GLY A 256 15.07 7.97 17.32
C GLY A 256 13.70 7.87 17.99
N LEU A 257 12.98 6.75 17.84
CA LEU A 257 11.66 6.53 18.46
C LEU A 257 11.72 6.34 19.98
N GLY A 258 12.91 6.27 20.58
CA GLY A 258 13.09 6.26 22.04
C GLY A 258 12.66 4.96 22.73
N CYS A 259 12.48 3.87 21.98
CA CYS A 259 12.20 2.54 22.52
C CYS A 259 13.05 1.45 21.83
N ASP A 260 13.63 0.55 22.64
CA ASP A 260 14.58 -0.47 22.17
C ASP A 260 13.94 -1.63 21.38
N GLY A 261 12.61 -1.59 21.17
CA GLY A 261 11.87 -2.64 20.49
C GLY A 261 11.85 -2.53 18.97
N PHE A 262 11.94 -1.33 18.39
CA PHE A 262 11.89 -1.17 16.93
C PHE A 262 13.22 -1.46 16.26
N LYS A 263 13.20 -2.28 15.20
CA LYS A 263 14.36 -2.62 14.39
C LYS A 263 14.02 -2.58 12.91
N VAL A 264 14.97 -2.21 12.07
CA VAL A 264 14.85 -2.30 10.60
C VAL A 264 15.76 -3.41 10.09
N ARG A 265 15.14 -4.46 9.56
CA ARG A 265 15.81 -5.59 8.90
C ARG A 265 15.77 -5.39 7.39
N GLU A 266 16.86 -5.75 6.73
CA GLU A 266 16.92 -5.84 5.27
C GLU A 266 16.97 -7.31 4.86
N GLU A 267 16.17 -7.67 3.86
CA GLU A 267 16.19 -9.00 3.26
C GLU A 267 15.88 -8.91 1.76
N LYS A 268 16.81 -9.40 0.93
CA LYS A 268 16.70 -9.47 -0.54
C LYS A 268 16.34 -8.12 -1.18
N GLY A 269 16.91 -7.04 -0.68
CA GLY A 269 16.69 -5.67 -1.14
C GLY A 269 15.40 -5.01 -0.63
N ASN A 270 14.67 -5.63 0.29
CA ASN A 270 13.44 -5.10 0.89
C ASN A 270 13.67 -4.77 2.36
N PHE A 271 12.91 -3.81 2.90
CA PHE A 271 13.01 -3.44 4.31
C PHE A 271 11.81 -3.97 5.09
N PHE A 272 12.07 -4.33 6.35
CA PHE A 272 11.06 -4.76 7.29
C PHE A 272 11.19 -3.92 8.56
N LEU A 273 10.09 -3.26 8.94
CA LEU A 273 9.97 -2.66 10.26
C LEU A 273 9.51 -3.76 11.23
N CYS A 274 10.33 -4.05 12.23
CA CYS A 274 10.09 -5.10 13.20
C CYS A 274 9.88 -4.51 14.59
N TRP A 275 9.03 -5.16 15.38
CA TRP A 275 9.04 -5.07 16.83
C TRP A 275 9.67 -6.35 17.39
N GLN A 276 10.78 -6.20 18.10
CA GLN A 276 11.66 -7.31 18.47
C GLN A 276 12.03 -8.14 17.23
N ASP A 277 11.68 -9.42 17.20
CA ASP A 277 11.94 -10.32 16.08
C ASP A 277 10.74 -10.47 15.13
N ARG A 278 9.59 -9.84 15.46
CA ARG A 278 8.37 -9.89 14.65
C ARG A 278 8.39 -8.76 13.62
N ALA A 279 8.38 -9.11 12.34
CA ALA A 279 8.14 -8.13 11.28
C ALA A 279 6.68 -7.67 11.33
N LEU A 280 6.47 -6.35 11.30
CA LEU A 280 5.16 -5.71 11.32
C LEU A 280 4.79 -5.19 9.94
N PHE A 281 5.72 -4.52 9.26
CA PHE A 281 5.50 -3.96 7.93
C PHE A 281 6.66 -4.27 7.02
N SER A 282 6.37 -4.44 5.74
CA SER A 282 7.37 -4.58 4.68
C SER A 282 7.33 -3.37 3.74
N VAL A 283 8.49 -2.97 3.24
CA VAL A 283 8.66 -1.94 2.21
C VAL A 283 9.48 -2.52 1.06
N SER A 284 8.96 -2.42 -0.15
CA SER A 284 9.58 -2.96 -1.36
C SER A 284 9.46 -1.99 -2.54
N ALA A 285 10.42 -2.02 -3.45
CA ALA A 285 10.43 -1.19 -4.65
C ALA A 285 10.47 -2.04 -5.93
N TRP A 286 9.81 -1.53 -6.97
CA TRP A 286 9.48 -2.26 -8.18
C TRP A 286 9.61 -1.35 -9.40
N ARG A 287 9.97 -1.90 -10.56
CA ARG A 287 9.96 -1.19 -11.86
C ARG A 287 9.26 -2.04 -12.90
N GLY A 288 8.64 -1.42 -13.91
CA GLY A 288 8.11 -2.19 -15.04
C GLY A 288 9.24 -2.94 -15.76
N ARG A 289 9.12 -4.27 -15.93
CA ARG A 289 10.00 -5.03 -16.81
C ARG A 289 9.64 -4.65 -18.25
N ARG A 290 10.55 -3.96 -18.94
CA ARG A 290 10.49 -3.91 -20.40
C ARG A 290 11.05 -5.24 -20.89
N PHE A 291 10.30 -5.92 -21.75
CA PHE A 291 10.87 -7.02 -22.52
C PHE A 291 11.83 -6.35 -23.52
N ASP A 292 13.12 -6.47 -23.26
CA ASP A 292 14.17 -6.18 -24.24
C ASP A 292 14.17 -7.26 -25.34
#